data_AF-A0A2U1S590-F1
#
_entry.id   AF-A0A2U1S590-F1
#
_cell.length_a   1.000
_cell.length_b   1.000
_cell.length_c   1.000
_cell.angle_alpha   90.00
_cell.angle_beta   90.00
_cell.angle_gamma   90.00
#
_symmetry.space_group_name_H-M   'P 1'
#
loop_
_entity.id
_entity.type
_entity.pdbx_description
1 polymer ?
#
loop_
_entity_poly.entity_id
_entity_poly.type
_entity_poly.pdbx_seq_one_letter_code
_entity_poly.pdbx_strand_id
1 'polypeptide(L)'
;MGTLSIVIRRTAEGRSGGRQRLTAQLCRDSLIAYTPGLDRIVEMRGDTRLGEIRAGLDSPFVAVLDDTVAVCPGWADRLVRGLTRSGAAAIGPLSNGARGAQYRSGDYQDIPGFLRFAEQIARAGGGRIEPVETLHPCCILSSCACLAEVDPNTTPADLPRALRAAGRGMAVALDTYVHSFAAYYAQLRPEVAALIPQTASTILDVGCGTGALGAALKQARSVRVIGVEIDPVAAEAARRVLDDVYVGDIESLEWPREAASFDAVVLADILEHLRDPWGLLGRLAPLLAPEGRLIASLPNIRHWSVLGGLLEGEWTYLPAGILDHGHLRFFTRTSGRALIESAGFRVMQIEPIRSAGIPDLTPLVEVCRGLSLDVSTLVEEAGVTQYLYVAAAAQ
;
A
#
# COMPACT_ATOMS: atom_id res chain seq x y z
N MET A 1 -19.40 -26.09 3.91
CA MET A 1 -17.98 -25.79 4.21
C MET A 1 -17.54 -26.68 5.36
N GLY A 2 -16.35 -27.26 5.31
CA GLY A 2 -15.70 -27.71 6.54
C GLY A 2 -15.35 -26.49 7.39
N THR A 3 -15.18 -26.67 8.69
CA THR A 3 -14.68 -25.64 9.60
C THR A 3 -13.35 -25.07 9.05
N LEU A 4 -13.11 -23.77 9.25
CA LEU A 4 -11.89 -23.07 8.84
C LEU A 4 -11.40 -22.24 10.02
N SER A 5 -10.14 -22.43 10.40
CA SER A 5 -9.50 -21.57 11.40
C SER A 5 -8.67 -20.48 10.73
N ILE A 6 -8.77 -19.26 11.25
CA ILE A 6 -7.97 -18.13 10.78
C ILE A 6 -6.94 -17.75 11.85
N VAL A 7 -5.68 -17.68 11.41
CA VAL A 7 -4.56 -17.17 12.20
C VAL A 7 -4.15 -15.83 11.61
N ILE A 8 -4.28 -14.78 12.42
CA ILE A 8 -3.80 -13.45 12.06
C ILE A 8 -2.38 -13.30 12.61
N ARG A 9 -1.42 -13.18 11.71
CA ARG A 9 -0.03 -12.90 12.03
C ARG A 9 0.14 -11.40 12.21
N ARG A 10 0.42 -10.97 13.44
CA ARG A 10 0.75 -9.57 13.72
C ARG A 10 2.14 -9.25 13.16
N THR A 11 2.16 -8.46 12.08
CA THR A 11 3.39 -7.97 11.47
C THR A 11 4.06 -6.93 12.37
N ALA A 12 5.34 -6.60 12.11
CA ALA A 12 6.01 -5.51 12.83
C ALA A 12 5.32 -4.16 12.53
N GLU A 13 4.77 -4.03 11.33
CA GLU A 13 3.98 -2.90 10.85
C GLU A 13 2.69 -2.73 11.69
N GLY A 14 1.99 -3.82 12.06
CA GLY A 14 0.83 -3.75 12.96
C GLY A 14 1.10 -3.28 14.40
N ARG A 15 2.35 -3.00 14.79
CA ARG A 15 2.75 -2.67 16.18
C ARG A 15 3.05 -1.19 16.44
N SER A 16 3.20 -0.34 15.43
CA SER A 16 3.90 0.96 15.55
C SER A 16 3.08 2.20 15.18
N GLY A 17 1.96 2.49 15.87
CA GLY A 17 1.27 3.78 15.72
C GLY A 17 -0.27 3.71 15.73
N GLY A 18 -0.93 4.85 15.51
CA GLY A 18 -2.39 4.93 15.38
C GLY A 18 -2.89 4.39 14.03
N ARG A 19 -2.12 4.62 12.95
CA ARG A 19 -2.45 4.24 11.56
C ARG A 19 -2.54 2.72 11.41
N GLN A 20 -1.55 1.96 11.89
CA GLN A 20 -1.54 0.51 11.66
C GLN A 20 -2.60 -0.23 12.50
N ARG A 21 -3.08 0.36 13.62
CA ARG A 21 -4.22 -0.21 14.38
C ARG A 21 -5.53 -0.14 13.61
N LEU A 22 -5.77 0.95 12.88
CA LEU A 22 -6.97 1.13 12.07
C LEU A 22 -6.94 0.22 10.83
N THR A 23 -5.78 0.09 10.18
CA THR A 23 -5.57 -0.90 9.11
C THR A 23 -5.88 -2.30 9.60
N ALA A 24 -5.35 -2.71 10.75
CA ALA A 24 -5.61 -4.02 11.33
C ALA A 24 -7.10 -4.23 11.67
N GLN A 25 -7.77 -3.21 12.19
CA GLN A 25 -9.21 -3.26 12.47
C GLN A 25 -10.03 -3.46 11.19
N LEU A 26 -9.77 -2.71 10.14
CA LEU A 26 -10.49 -2.84 8.87
C LEU A 26 -10.24 -4.19 8.20
N CYS A 27 -9.00 -4.68 8.23
CA CYS A 27 -8.68 -6.02 7.75
C CYS A 27 -9.45 -7.09 8.53
N ARG A 28 -9.53 -6.95 9.86
CA ARG A 28 -10.32 -7.81 10.73
C ARG A 28 -11.82 -7.74 10.42
N ASP A 29 -12.36 -6.54 10.20
CA ASP A 29 -13.77 -6.36 9.85
C ASP A 29 -14.10 -7.02 8.51
N SER A 30 -13.19 -6.94 7.53
CA SER A 30 -13.35 -7.66 6.25
C SER A 30 -13.36 -9.18 6.43
N LEU A 31 -12.53 -9.71 7.35
CA LEU A 31 -12.50 -11.15 7.66
C LEU A 31 -13.82 -11.62 8.27
N ILE A 32 -14.37 -10.85 9.21
CA ILE A 32 -15.65 -11.13 9.86
C ILE A 32 -16.79 -11.05 8.83
N ALA A 33 -16.81 -10.00 8.00
CA ALA A 33 -17.86 -9.79 7.02
C ALA A 33 -17.88 -10.86 5.91
N TYR A 34 -16.71 -11.30 5.46
CA TYR A 34 -16.58 -12.15 4.25
C TYR A 34 -16.19 -13.60 4.53
N THR A 35 -16.19 -14.01 5.80
CA THR A 35 -15.99 -15.40 6.21
C THR A 35 -17.14 -15.87 7.11
N PRO A 36 -18.36 -16.05 6.56
CA PRO A 36 -19.48 -16.54 7.35
C PRO A 36 -19.18 -17.96 7.87
N GLY A 37 -19.51 -18.23 9.14
CA GLY A 37 -19.19 -19.51 9.79
C GLY A 37 -17.76 -19.62 10.31
N LEU A 38 -17.09 -18.48 10.52
CA LEU A 38 -15.77 -18.43 11.13
C LEU A 38 -15.83 -18.90 12.60
N ASP A 39 -15.26 -20.07 12.88
CA ASP A 39 -15.28 -20.63 14.24
C ASP A 39 -14.41 -19.84 15.21
N ARG A 40 -13.24 -19.39 14.74
CA ARG A 40 -12.23 -18.74 15.59
C ARG A 40 -11.24 -17.90 14.77
N ILE A 41 -10.94 -16.71 15.29
CA ILE A 41 -9.77 -15.90 14.91
C ILE A 41 -8.74 -16.04 16.02
N VAL A 42 -7.55 -16.53 15.69
CA VAL A 42 -6.41 -16.57 16.62
C VAL A 42 -5.41 -15.51 16.18
N GLU A 43 -5.13 -14.53 17.05
CA GLU A 43 -4.08 -13.55 16.79
C GLU A 43 -2.76 -14.00 17.41
N MET A 44 -1.68 -13.91 16.63
CA MET A 44 -0.37 -14.42 17.03
C MET A 44 0.74 -13.46 16.64
N ARG A 45 1.86 -13.51 17.37
CA ARG A 45 3.06 -12.74 17.02
C ARG A 45 3.72 -13.36 15.78
N GLY A 46 4.41 -12.55 14.96
CA GLY A 46 5.08 -13.01 13.73
C GLY A 46 6.08 -14.16 13.91
N ASP A 47 6.64 -14.32 15.10
CA ASP A 47 7.60 -15.36 15.50
C ASP A 47 6.96 -16.62 16.10
N THR A 48 5.62 -16.68 16.16
CA THR A 48 4.88 -17.83 16.68
C THR A 48 5.10 -19.07 15.82
N ARG A 49 5.26 -20.22 16.48
CA ARG A 49 5.64 -21.49 15.85
C ARG A 49 4.42 -22.28 15.36
N LEU A 50 4.56 -23.04 14.28
CA LEU A 50 3.46 -23.87 13.73
C LEU A 50 2.92 -24.87 14.76
N GLY A 51 3.76 -25.40 15.65
CA GLY A 51 3.33 -26.29 16.73
C GLY A 51 2.34 -25.62 17.69
N GLU A 52 2.57 -24.35 18.01
CA GLU A 52 1.68 -23.54 18.85
C GLU A 52 0.39 -23.19 18.11
N ILE A 53 0.48 -22.88 16.81
CA ILE A 53 -0.69 -22.63 15.96
C ILE A 53 -1.62 -23.84 15.95
N ARG A 54 -1.06 -25.05 15.85
CA ARG A 54 -1.82 -26.31 15.78
C ARG A 54 -2.46 -26.70 17.11
N ALA A 55 -1.85 -26.32 18.23
CA ALA A 55 -2.35 -26.63 19.56
C ALA A 55 -3.61 -25.79 19.86
N GLY A 56 -4.78 -26.25 19.41
CA GLY A 56 -6.07 -25.61 19.65
C GLY A 56 -6.91 -25.33 18.41
N LEU A 57 -6.62 -25.98 17.27
CA LEU A 57 -7.44 -25.95 16.07
C LEU A 57 -8.18 -27.28 15.87
N ASP A 58 -9.50 -27.23 15.84
CA ASP A 58 -10.37 -28.38 15.53
C ASP A 58 -10.79 -28.42 14.04
N SER A 59 -10.22 -27.54 13.23
CA SER A 59 -10.54 -27.35 11.82
C SER A 59 -9.62 -28.17 10.89
N PRO A 60 -10.12 -28.73 9.77
CA PRO A 60 -9.30 -29.40 8.76
C PRO A 60 -8.36 -28.44 8.00
N PHE A 61 -8.70 -27.15 7.94
CA PHE A 61 -7.93 -26.13 7.23
C PHE A 61 -7.55 -24.98 8.15
N VAL A 62 -6.39 -24.40 7.88
CA VAL A 62 -5.96 -23.14 8.51
C VAL A 62 -5.51 -22.16 7.45
N ALA A 63 -5.99 -20.93 7.55
CA ALA A 63 -5.50 -19.81 6.78
C ALA A 63 -4.66 -18.90 7.70
N VAL A 64 -3.43 -18.63 7.30
CA VAL A 64 -2.56 -17.64 7.94
C VAL A 64 -2.56 -16.39 7.08
N LEU A 65 -2.93 -15.25 7.66
CA LEU A 65 -2.94 -13.95 6.99
C LEU A 65 -2.21 -12.92 7.84
N ASP A 66 -1.57 -11.95 7.19
CA ASP A 66 -1.06 -10.77 7.88
C ASP A 66 -2.21 -9.89 8.37
N ASP A 67 -2.00 -9.20 9.49
CA ASP A 67 -2.95 -8.21 10.02
C ASP A 67 -3.17 -7.01 9.11
N THR A 68 -2.36 -6.87 8.06
CA THR A 68 -2.50 -5.87 7.00
C THR A 68 -3.25 -6.39 5.78
N VAL A 69 -3.90 -7.57 5.83
CA VAL A 69 -4.57 -8.17 4.67
C VAL A 69 -6.09 -8.08 4.78
N ALA A 70 -6.70 -7.35 3.84
CA ALA A 70 -8.15 -7.33 3.64
C ALA A 70 -8.59 -8.39 2.63
N VAL A 71 -9.69 -9.07 2.95
CA VAL A 71 -10.26 -10.15 2.15
C VAL A 71 -11.55 -9.74 1.45
N CYS A 72 -12.01 -10.56 0.50
CA CYS A 72 -13.21 -10.30 -0.31
C CYS A 72 -14.24 -11.44 -0.21
N PRO A 73 -15.52 -11.21 -0.59
CA PRO A 73 -16.55 -12.24 -0.56
C PRO A 73 -16.14 -13.56 -1.22
N GLY A 74 -16.28 -14.67 -0.49
CA GLY A 74 -16.01 -16.03 -0.97
C GLY A 74 -14.53 -16.40 -1.12
N TRP A 75 -13.60 -15.57 -0.63
CA TRP A 75 -12.16 -15.81 -0.72
C TRP A 75 -11.75 -17.18 -0.14
N ALA A 76 -12.13 -17.44 1.12
CA ALA A 76 -11.77 -18.64 1.86
C ALA A 76 -12.25 -19.90 1.14
N ASP A 77 -13.47 -19.82 0.64
CA ASP A 77 -14.20 -20.89 -0.02
C ASP A 77 -13.54 -21.29 -1.34
N ARG A 78 -13.09 -20.29 -2.12
CA ARG A 78 -12.31 -20.51 -3.34
C ARG A 78 -10.94 -21.09 -3.03
N LEU A 79 -10.26 -20.64 -1.99
CA LEU A 79 -8.97 -21.23 -1.56
C LEU A 79 -9.13 -22.69 -1.09
N VAL A 80 -10.13 -23.02 -0.26
CA VAL A 80 -10.38 -24.40 0.19
C VAL A 80 -10.67 -25.31 -1.01
N ARG A 81 -11.54 -24.88 -1.93
CA ARG A 81 -11.82 -25.63 -3.17
C ARG A 81 -10.59 -25.73 -4.06
N GLY A 82 -9.75 -24.69 -4.10
CA GLY A 82 -8.51 -24.68 -4.84
C GLY A 82 -7.53 -25.72 -4.29
N LEU A 83 -7.23 -25.65 -2.99
CA LEU A 83 -6.32 -26.58 -2.30
C LEU A 83 -6.77 -28.04 -2.51
N THR A 84 -8.07 -28.30 -2.32
CA THR A 84 -8.63 -29.65 -2.45
C THR A 84 -8.49 -30.19 -3.88
N ARG A 85 -8.70 -29.35 -4.90
CA ARG A 85 -8.60 -29.76 -6.32
C ARG A 85 -7.17 -29.91 -6.81
N SER A 86 -6.24 -29.09 -6.31
CA SER A 86 -4.84 -29.15 -6.73
C SER A 86 -4.05 -30.27 -6.07
N GLY A 87 -4.48 -30.73 -4.89
CA GLY A 87 -3.69 -31.66 -4.07
C GLY A 87 -2.40 -31.03 -3.53
N ALA A 88 -2.25 -29.70 -3.63
CA ALA A 88 -1.11 -28.98 -3.08
C ALA A 88 -1.16 -29.00 -1.54
N ALA A 89 -0.01 -28.86 -0.90
CA ALA A 89 0.06 -28.76 0.55
C ALA A 89 -0.33 -27.37 1.05
N ALA A 90 -0.14 -26.33 0.23
CA ALA A 90 -0.59 -24.99 0.51
C ALA A 90 -1.03 -24.25 -0.75
N ILE A 91 -1.95 -23.30 -0.58
CA ILE A 91 -2.45 -22.44 -1.65
C ILE A 91 -2.48 -20.98 -1.18
N GLY A 92 -2.12 -20.05 -2.07
CA GLY A 92 -2.22 -18.61 -1.82
C GLY A 92 -3.15 -17.91 -2.82
N PRO A 93 -3.72 -16.75 -2.47
CA PRO A 93 -4.44 -15.89 -3.41
C PRO A 93 -3.48 -15.03 -4.23
N LEU A 94 -4.02 -14.36 -5.25
CA LEU A 94 -3.41 -13.19 -5.88
C LEU A 94 -3.44 -12.00 -4.90
N SER A 95 -2.44 -11.12 -4.95
CA SER A 95 -2.37 -9.93 -4.09
C SER A 95 -1.46 -8.83 -4.64
N ASN A 96 -1.75 -7.57 -4.30
CA ASN A 96 -0.87 -6.43 -4.55
C ASN A 96 0.39 -6.43 -3.68
N GLY A 97 0.38 -7.12 -2.52
CA GLY A 97 1.55 -7.21 -1.65
C GLY A 97 2.35 -8.49 -1.78
N ALA A 98 2.06 -9.33 -2.77
CA ALA A 98 2.80 -10.54 -3.04
C ALA A 98 3.92 -10.33 -4.07
N ARG A 99 4.64 -11.40 -4.40
CA ARG A 99 5.69 -11.42 -5.43
C ARG A 99 5.46 -12.58 -6.41
N GLY A 100 6.10 -12.52 -7.57
CA GLY A 100 6.04 -13.60 -8.57
C GLY A 100 4.61 -13.86 -9.06
N ALA A 101 4.24 -15.14 -9.21
CA ALA A 101 2.95 -15.55 -9.75
C ALA A 101 1.74 -15.01 -8.95
N GLN A 102 1.89 -14.75 -7.65
CA GLN A 102 0.84 -14.16 -6.81
C GLN A 102 0.66 -12.65 -7.01
N TYR A 103 1.63 -11.94 -7.57
CA TYR A 103 1.55 -10.49 -7.67
C TYR A 103 0.49 -10.07 -8.70
N ARG A 104 -0.46 -9.24 -8.28
CA ARG A 104 -1.39 -8.53 -9.17
C ARG A 104 -1.63 -7.12 -8.64
N SER A 105 -1.27 -6.14 -9.45
CA SER A 105 -1.61 -4.74 -9.18
C SER A 105 -3.11 -4.53 -9.31
N GLY A 106 -3.68 -3.75 -8.40
CA GLY A 106 -5.07 -3.30 -8.46
C GLY A 106 -5.13 -1.81 -8.78
N ASP A 107 -6.15 -1.39 -9.53
CA ASP A 107 -6.38 0.00 -9.94
C ASP A 107 -7.49 0.70 -9.11
N TYR A 108 -7.92 0.08 -8.02
CA TYR A 108 -8.96 0.60 -7.14
C TYR A 108 -8.41 1.58 -6.08
N GLN A 109 -9.26 2.53 -5.69
CA GLN A 109 -8.93 3.60 -4.73
C GLN A 109 -9.77 3.55 -3.45
N ASP A 110 -10.72 2.62 -3.37
CA ASP A 110 -11.65 2.44 -2.25
C ASP A 110 -12.04 0.98 -2.01
N ILE A 111 -12.66 0.69 -0.85
CA ILE A 111 -13.15 -0.67 -0.53
C ILE A 111 -14.13 -1.15 -1.60
N PRO A 112 -15.17 -0.39 -2.02
CA PRO A 112 -16.07 -0.84 -3.07
C PRO A 112 -15.35 -1.19 -4.39
N GLY A 113 -14.35 -0.39 -4.77
CA GLY A 113 -13.49 -0.63 -5.93
C GLY A 113 -12.64 -1.89 -5.77
N PHE A 114 -12.04 -2.10 -4.59
CA PHE A 114 -11.34 -3.34 -4.25
C PHE A 114 -12.25 -4.55 -4.41
N LEU A 115 -13.48 -4.48 -3.90
CA LEU A 115 -14.44 -5.58 -3.99
C LEU A 115 -14.87 -5.85 -5.44
N ARG A 116 -15.13 -4.80 -6.24
CA ARG A 116 -15.41 -4.93 -7.67
C ARG A 116 -14.23 -5.55 -8.43
N PHE A 117 -13.01 -5.11 -8.15
CA PHE A 117 -11.80 -5.66 -8.76
C PHE A 117 -11.61 -7.13 -8.39
N ALA A 118 -11.77 -7.48 -7.10
CA ALA A 118 -11.67 -8.85 -6.63
C ALA A 118 -12.74 -9.76 -7.27
N GLU A 119 -13.95 -9.24 -7.51
CA GLU A 119 -14.99 -9.97 -8.23
C GLU A 119 -14.65 -10.18 -9.71
N GLN A 120 -14.06 -9.18 -10.39
CA GLN A 120 -13.54 -9.35 -11.75
C GLN A 120 -12.46 -10.44 -11.82
N ILE A 121 -11.52 -10.46 -10.86
CA ILE A 121 -10.53 -11.52 -10.74
C ILE A 121 -11.21 -12.88 -10.53
N ALA A 122 -12.22 -12.97 -9.67
CA ALA A 122 -12.93 -14.21 -9.43
C ALA A 122 -13.60 -14.75 -10.70
N ARG A 123 -14.25 -13.88 -11.48
CA ARG A 123 -14.88 -14.25 -12.76
C ARG A 123 -13.85 -14.67 -13.81
N ALA A 124 -12.76 -13.91 -13.96
CA ALA A 124 -11.72 -14.18 -14.95
C ALA A 124 -10.86 -15.41 -14.59
N GLY A 125 -10.62 -15.63 -13.30
CA GLY A 125 -9.87 -16.77 -12.79
C GLY A 125 -10.62 -18.08 -12.97
N GLY A 126 -11.94 -18.08 -12.73
CA GLY A 126 -12.83 -19.22 -13.04
C GLY A 126 -12.43 -20.52 -12.33
N GLY A 127 -11.88 -20.43 -11.12
CA GLY A 127 -11.42 -21.61 -10.37
C GLY A 127 -10.10 -22.22 -10.85
N ARG A 128 -9.37 -21.56 -11.76
CA ARG A 128 -8.05 -22.00 -12.21
C ARG A 128 -6.99 -21.88 -11.12
N ILE A 129 -6.01 -22.77 -11.19
CA ILE A 129 -4.94 -22.89 -10.21
C ILE A 129 -3.61 -22.99 -10.97
N GLU A 130 -2.59 -22.30 -10.47
CA GLU A 130 -1.24 -22.33 -11.02
C GLU A 130 -0.27 -22.95 -10.00
N PRO A 131 0.43 -24.06 -10.32
CA PRO A 131 1.48 -24.61 -9.47
C PRO A 131 2.67 -23.64 -9.37
N VAL A 132 3.25 -23.50 -8.17
CA VAL A 132 4.37 -22.59 -7.92
C VAL A 132 5.43 -23.19 -7.00
N GLU A 133 6.66 -22.71 -7.14
CA GLU A 133 7.79 -23.15 -6.30
C GLU A 133 7.82 -22.47 -4.91
N THR A 134 7.12 -21.35 -4.76
CA THR A 134 7.06 -20.60 -3.49
C THR A 134 5.79 -19.76 -3.43
N LEU A 135 5.34 -19.49 -2.20
CA LEU A 135 4.28 -18.54 -1.90
C LEU A 135 4.84 -17.36 -1.09
N HIS A 136 4.24 -16.19 -1.26
CA HIS A 136 4.40 -15.04 -0.37
C HIS A 136 3.59 -15.28 0.92
N PRO A 137 4.15 -15.00 2.11
CA PRO A 137 3.53 -15.38 3.39
C PRO A 137 2.36 -14.47 3.82
N CYS A 138 1.98 -13.48 3.02
CA CYS A 138 0.91 -12.54 3.41
C CYS A 138 -0.47 -13.19 3.54
N CYS A 139 -0.74 -14.26 2.78
CA CYS A 139 -1.94 -15.06 2.91
C CYS A 139 -1.67 -16.47 2.37
N ILE A 140 -1.69 -17.47 3.24
CA ILE A 140 -1.50 -18.88 2.87
C ILE A 140 -2.58 -19.72 3.55
N LEU A 141 -3.23 -20.59 2.79
CA LEU A 141 -4.13 -21.60 3.30
C LEU A 141 -3.50 -22.99 3.13
N SER A 142 -3.54 -23.80 4.19
CA SER A 142 -3.01 -25.16 4.22
C SER A 142 -3.94 -26.09 4.99
N SER A 143 -3.81 -27.39 4.77
CA SER A 143 -4.51 -28.39 5.60
C SER A 143 -3.72 -28.63 6.89
N CYS A 144 -4.43 -28.87 7.99
CA CYS A 144 -3.79 -29.21 9.27
C CYS A 144 -2.99 -30.51 9.18
N ALA A 145 -3.39 -31.44 8.30
CA ALA A 145 -2.64 -32.66 8.00
C ALA A 145 -1.28 -32.36 7.37
N CYS A 146 -1.22 -31.48 6.36
CA CYS A 146 0.05 -31.10 5.74
C CYS A 146 0.96 -30.35 6.73
N LEU A 147 0.41 -29.45 7.55
CA LEU A 147 1.18 -28.76 8.58
C LEU A 147 1.69 -29.71 9.68
N ALA A 148 1.10 -30.91 9.81
CA ALA A 148 1.59 -31.92 10.75
C ALA A 148 2.92 -32.54 10.35
N GLU A 149 3.26 -32.46 9.07
CA GLU A 149 4.47 -33.04 8.49
C GLU A 149 5.63 -32.05 8.43
N VAL A 150 5.38 -30.78 8.75
CA VAL A 150 6.37 -29.70 8.76
C VAL A 150 6.93 -29.53 10.17
N ASP A 151 8.22 -29.17 10.30
CA ASP A 151 8.86 -28.91 11.59
C ASP A 151 7.98 -27.95 12.43
N PRO A 152 7.55 -28.35 13.66
CA PRO A 152 6.72 -27.52 14.52
C PRO A 152 7.36 -26.17 14.88
N ASN A 153 8.69 -26.03 14.79
CA ASN A 153 9.42 -24.78 15.02
C ASN A 153 9.42 -23.83 13.80
N THR A 154 8.83 -24.23 12.68
CA THR A 154 8.68 -23.36 11.51
C THR A 154 7.80 -22.16 11.87
N THR A 155 8.16 -20.96 11.40
CA THR A 155 7.29 -19.78 11.49
C THR A 155 6.38 -19.73 10.26
N PRO A 156 5.21 -19.08 10.30
CA PRO A 156 4.38 -18.90 9.12
C PRO A 156 5.11 -18.20 7.95
N ALA A 157 6.08 -17.33 8.26
CA ALA A 157 6.92 -16.68 7.24
C ALA A 157 7.80 -17.67 6.48
N ASP A 158 8.29 -18.70 7.17
CA ASP A 158 9.19 -19.71 6.62
C ASP A 158 8.44 -20.93 6.06
N LEU A 159 7.12 -21.01 6.23
CA LEU A 159 6.29 -22.13 5.78
C LEU A 159 6.51 -22.50 4.30
N PRO A 160 6.53 -21.55 3.33
CA PRO A 160 6.82 -21.89 1.93
C PRO A 160 8.16 -22.59 1.74
N ARG A 161 9.20 -22.15 2.46
CA ARG A 161 10.54 -22.76 2.41
C ARG A 161 10.51 -24.16 2.99
N ALA A 162 9.81 -24.36 4.11
CA ALA A 162 9.72 -25.65 4.78
C ALA A 162 8.94 -26.68 3.97
N LEU A 163 7.81 -26.28 3.36
CA LEU A 163 7.03 -27.14 2.45
C LEU A 163 7.86 -27.58 1.24
N ARG A 164 8.60 -26.65 0.63
CA ARG A 164 9.50 -26.97 -0.48
C ARG A 164 10.59 -27.96 -0.06
N ALA A 165 11.20 -27.77 1.11
CA ALA A 165 12.20 -28.69 1.65
C ALA A 165 11.63 -30.09 1.91
N ALA A 166 10.34 -30.18 2.25
CA ALA A 166 9.61 -31.45 2.42
C ALA A 166 9.09 -32.06 1.09
N GLY A 167 9.44 -31.47 -0.07
CA GLY A 167 8.98 -31.95 -1.38
C GLY A 167 7.47 -31.78 -1.60
N ARG A 168 6.83 -30.87 -0.86
CA ARG A 168 5.39 -30.62 -0.92
C ARG A 168 5.10 -29.46 -1.88
N GLY A 169 4.21 -29.71 -2.86
CA GLY A 169 3.82 -28.73 -3.86
C GLY A 169 2.96 -27.59 -3.29
N MET A 170 3.05 -26.43 -3.93
CA MET A 170 2.26 -25.24 -3.60
C MET A 170 1.55 -24.73 -4.86
N ALA A 171 0.49 -23.93 -4.65
CA ALA A 171 -0.28 -23.40 -5.75
C ALA A 171 -0.85 -22.00 -5.50
N VAL A 172 -1.23 -21.31 -6.55
CA VAL A 172 -1.93 -20.01 -6.50
C VAL A 172 -3.33 -20.16 -7.06
N ALA A 173 -4.33 -19.68 -6.33
CA ALA A 173 -5.71 -19.57 -6.81
C ALA A 173 -5.87 -18.32 -7.65
N LEU A 174 -6.05 -18.47 -8.97
CA LEU A 174 -6.13 -17.33 -9.90
C LEU A 174 -7.49 -16.63 -9.89
N ASP A 175 -8.45 -17.16 -9.13
CA ASP A 175 -9.80 -16.62 -8.94
C ASP A 175 -10.00 -15.99 -7.54
N THR A 176 -8.91 -15.86 -6.77
CA THR A 176 -8.98 -15.31 -5.42
C THR A 176 -7.99 -14.18 -5.28
N TYR A 177 -8.46 -13.05 -4.77
CA TYR A 177 -7.65 -11.86 -4.56
C TYR A 177 -7.79 -11.35 -3.13
N VAL A 178 -6.68 -10.89 -2.54
CA VAL A 178 -6.65 -10.19 -1.25
C VAL A 178 -5.79 -8.92 -1.37
N HIS A 179 -6.19 -7.86 -0.68
CA HIS A 179 -5.40 -6.64 -0.61
C HIS A 179 -4.45 -6.68 0.58
N SER A 180 -3.18 -6.38 0.38
CA SER A 180 -2.19 -6.20 1.43
C SER A 180 -1.77 -4.74 1.53
N PHE A 181 -1.99 -4.15 2.71
CA PHE A 181 -1.57 -2.80 3.05
C PHE A 181 -0.08 -2.71 3.45
N ALA A 182 0.58 -3.83 3.72
CA ALA A 182 2.02 -3.89 4.02
C ALA A 182 2.89 -3.38 2.85
N ALA A 183 2.39 -3.53 1.61
CA ALA A 183 3.10 -3.11 0.40
C ALA A 183 3.35 -1.59 0.34
N TYR A 184 2.66 -0.79 1.16
CA TYR A 184 2.75 0.66 1.16
C TYR A 184 4.15 1.19 1.52
N TYR A 185 4.86 0.56 2.46
CA TYR A 185 6.18 1.00 2.93
C TYR A 185 7.37 0.56 2.04
N ALA A 186 7.10 -0.23 0.98
CA ALA A 186 8.12 -0.82 0.11
C ALA A 186 7.95 -0.45 -1.37
N GLN A 187 7.17 0.59 -1.69
CA GLN A 187 6.90 0.97 -3.07
C GLN A 187 8.12 1.61 -3.74
N LEU A 188 8.40 1.17 -4.97
CA LEU A 188 9.55 1.64 -5.77
C LEU A 188 9.33 3.02 -6.43
N ARG A 189 8.08 3.49 -6.53
CA ARG A 189 7.70 4.82 -7.05
C ARG A 189 8.48 5.26 -8.30
N PRO A 190 8.54 4.44 -9.37
CA PRO A 190 9.32 4.75 -10.57
C PRO A 190 8.90 6.08 -11.22
N GLU A 191 7.63 6.44 -11.13
CA GLU A 191 7.08 7.73 -11.59
C GLU A 191 7.66 8.93 -10.83
N VAL A 192 7.92 8.80 -9.52
CA VAL A 192 8.59 9.83 -8.72
C VAL A 192 10.07 9.85 -9.07
N ALA A 193 10.72 8.69 -9.16
CA ALA A 193 12.14 8.57 -9.51
C ALA A 193 12.47 9.24 -10.86
N ALA A 194 11.56 9.13 -11.84
CA ALA A 194 11.72 9.73 -13.15
C ALA A 194 11.71 11.28 -13.15
N LEU A 195 11.10 11.91 -12.14
CA LEU A 195 11.05 13.37 -12.00
C LEU A 195 12.25 13.96 -11.27
N ILE A 196 13.07 13.13 -10.62
CA ILE A 196 14.26 13.60 -9.92
C ILE A 196 15.34 13.98 -10.96
N PRO A 197 15.91 15.20 -10.90
CA PRO A 197 16.93 15.63 -11.87
C PRO A 197 18.07 14.64 -12.01
N GLN A 198 18.49 14.33 -13.25
CA GLN A 198 19.59 13.38 -13.50
C GLN A 198 20.94 13.85 -12.95
N THR A 199 21.09 15.16 -12.76
CA THR A 199 22.27 15.81 -12.16
C THR A 199 22.24 15.84 -10.63
N ALA A 200 21.14 15.42 -10.00
CA ALA A 200 21.03 15.43 -8.54
C ALA A 200 22.05 14.49 -7.89
N SER A 201 22.86 15.03 -6.99
CA SER A 201 23.92 14.33 -6.25
C SER A 201 23.51 14.01 -4.82
N THR A 202 22.70 14.88 -4.19
CA THR A 202 22.22 14.72 -2.81
C THR A 202 20.71 14.87 -2.75
N ILE A 203 20.02 13.85 -2.23
CA ILE A 203 18.56 13.76 -2.17
C ILE A 203 18.11 13.60 -0.72
N LEU A 204 17.10 14.37 -0.33
CA LEU A 204 16.32 14.14 0.89
C LEU A 204 15.03 13.40 0.52
N ASP A 205 14.82 12.22 1.08
CA ASP A 205 13.60 11.42 0.94
C ASP A 205 12.81 11.47 2.25
N VAL A 206 11.76 12.28 2.31
CA VAL A 206 10.92 12.43 3.50
C VAL A 206 9.80 11.40 3.47
N GLY A 207 9.67 10.63 4.54
CA GLY A 207 8.85 9.42 4.59
C GLY A 207 9.44 8.31 3.71
N CYS A 208 10.73 8.04 3.87
CA CYS A 208 11.46 7.13 2.99
C CYS A 208 11.03 5.65 3.11
N GLY A 209 10.18 5.32 4.09
CA GLY A 209 9.74 3.95 4.36
C GLY A 209 10.93 3.02 4.56
N THR A 210 10.95 1.90 3.84
CA THR A 210 12.08 0.95 3.85
C THR A 210 13.26 1.35 2.96
N GLY A 211 13.23 2.54 2.36
CA GLY A 211 14.29 3.08 1.51
C GLY A 211 14.26 2.60 0.06
N ALA A 212 13.13 2.06 -0.41
CA ALA A 212 13.00 1.44 -1.74
C ALA A 212 13.32 2.41 -2.90
N LEU A 213 12.81 3.64 -2.85
CA LEU A 213 13.09 4.69 -3.84
C LEU A 213 14.58 5.03 -3.87
N GLY A 214 15.16 5.35 -2.71
CA GLY A 214 16.58 5.65 -2.59
C GLY A 214 17.49 4.51 -3.06
N ALA A 215 17.16 3.27 -2.71
CA ALA A 215 17.90 2.09 -3.17
C ALA A 215 17.88 1.96 -4.70
N ALA A 216 16.73 2.17 -5.33
CA ALA A 216 16.60 2.14 -6.78
C ALA A 216 17.42 3.25 -7.46
N LEU A 217 17.42 4.47 -6.90
CA LEU A 217 18.22 5.58 -7.40
C LEU A 217 19.72 5.29 -7.31
N LYS A 218 20.18 4.71 -6.19
CA LYS A 218 21.59 4.33 -5.97
C LYS A 218 22.05 3.19 -6.87
N GLN A 219 21.16 2.29 -7.26
CA GLN A 219 21.44 1.26 -8.26
C GLN A 219 21.62 1.84 -9.66
N ALA A 220 20.86 2.88 -10.00
CA ALA A 220 20.90 3.50 -11.32
C ALA A 220 22.07 4.48 -11.50
N ARG A 221 22.50 5.16 -10.42
CA ARG A 221 23.53 6.21 -10.48
C ARG A 221 24.18 6.48 -9.12
N SER A 222 25.35 7.13 -9.14
CA SER A 222 26.05 7.57 -7.93
C SER A 222 25.34 8.79 -7.32
N VAL A 223 24.53 8.54 -6.29
CA VAL A 223 23.76 9.56 -5.58
C VAL A 223 23.79 9.27 -4.08
N ARG A 224 23.82 10.33 -3.26
CA ARG A 224 23.66 10.26 -1.81
C ARG A 224 22.20 10.48 -1.46
N VAL A 225 21.60 9.56 -0.70
CA VAL A 225 20.21 9.62 -0.27
C VAL A 225 20.13 9.64 1.25
N ILE A 226 19.53 10.69 1.78
CA ILE A 226 19.25 10.89 3.19
C ILE A 226 17.74 10.69 3.40
N GLY A 227 17.37 9.77 4.28
CA GLY A 227 15.98 9.46 4.61
C GLY A 227 15.51 10.11 5.91
N VAL A 228 14.23 10.49 5.97
CA VAL A 228 13.52 10.76 7.23
C VAL A 228 12.31 9.82 7.30
N GLU A 229 12.16 9.08 8.39
CA GLU A 229 11.06 8.13 8.55
C GLU A 229 10.55 8.12 9.99
N ILE A 230 9.22 8.09 10.17
CA ILE A 230 8.60 8.13 11.49
C ILE A 230 8.53 6.73 12.13
N ASP A 231 8.40 5.66 11.33
CA ASP A 231 8.39 4.28 11.81
C ASP A 231 9.83 3.76 12.03
N PRO A 232 10.24 3.48 13.28
CA PRO A 232 11.58 3.00 13.57
C PRO A 232 11.92 1.66 12.91
N VAL A 233 10.93 0.80 12.64
CA VAL A 233 11.14 -0.49 11.98
C VAL A 233 11.47 -0.29 10.50
N ALA A 234 10.70 0.56 9.81
CA ALA A 234 10.94 0.89 8.42
C ALA A 234 12.29 1.62 8.25
N ALA A 235 12.57 2.57 9.14
CA ALA A 235 13.83 3.30 9.17
C ALA A 235 15.05 2.38 9.34
N GLU A 236 14.97 1.35 10.19
CA GLU A 236 16.05 0.38 10.36
C GLU A 236 16.29 -0.46 9.10
N ALA A 237 15.24 -0.77 8.33
CA ALA A 237 15.41 -1.36 7.02
C ALA A 237 16.06 -0.39 6.03
N ALA A 238 15.64 0.88 6.03
CA ALA A 238 16.19 1.93 5.17
C ALA A 238 17.67 2.19 5.43
N ARG A 239 18.14 2.12 6.68
CA ARG A 239 19.57 2.26 7.05
C ARG A 239 20.50 1.26 6.36
N ARG A 240 19.97 0.14 5.88
CA ARG A 240 20.75 -0.88 5.17
C ARG A 240 21.00 -0.53 3.71
N VAL A 241 20.27 0.45 3.16
CA VAL A 241 20.29 0.78 1.73
C VAL A 241 20.53 2.27 1.46
N LEU A 242 20.17 3.16 2.39
CA LEU A 242 20.38 4.61 2.30
C LEU A 242 21.71 5.03 2.96
N ASP A 243 22.15 6.26 2.71
CA ASP A 243 23.41 6.77 3.26
C ASP A 243 23.27 7.23 4.71
N ASP A 244 22.13 7.86 5.04
CA ASP A 244 21.75 8.25 6.39
C ASP A 244 20.23 8.17 6.55
N VAL A 245 19.75 7.88 7.77
CA VAL A 245 18.33 7.84 8.10
C VAL A 245 18.07 8.44 9.47
N TYR A 246 17.24 9.49 9.50
CA TYR A 246 16.76 10.10 10.74
C TYR A 246 15.37 9.58 11.09
N VAL A 247 15.18 9.21 12.35
CA VAL A 247 13.93 8.61 12.82
C VAL A 247 13.12 9.65 13.60
N GLY A 248 11.93 9.98 13.12
CA GLY A 248 11.00 10.85 13.83
C GLY A 248 9.97 11.55 12.95
N ASP A 249 9.08 12.30 13.60
CA ASP A 249 8.07 13.13 12.94
C ASP A 249 8.72 14.36 12.31
N ILE A 250 8.72 14.44 10.97
CA ILE A 250 9.31 15.56 10.21
C ILE A 250 8.79 16.94 10.62
N GLU A 251 7.58 17.04 11.19
CA GLU A 251 7.04 18.31 11.66
C GLU A 251 7.78 18.87 12.89
N SER A 252 8.39 17.99 13.70
CA SER A 252 9.04 18.34 14.97
C SER A 252 10.50 17.86 15.08
N LEU A 253 10.98 17.06 14.12
CA LEU A 253 12.30 16.47 14.14
C LEU A 253 13.38 17.54 14.00
N GLU A 254 14.27 17.56 14.99
CA GLU A 254 15.54 18.25 14.93
C GLU A 254 16.60 17.31 14.36
N TRP A 255 17.24 17.71 13.27
CA TRP A 255 18.29 16.95 12.63
C TRP A 255 19.29 17.90 11.95
N PRO A 256 20.56 17.48 11.74
CA PRO A 256 21.55 18.29 11.06
C PRO A 256 21.12 18.57 9.62
N ARG A 257 20.78 19.83 9.32
CA ARG A 257 20.38 20.30 8.00
C ARG A 257 21.12 21.57 7.66
N GLU A 258 21.80 21.57 6.52
CA GLU A 258 22.50 22.72 5.98
C GLU A 258 21.61 23.42 4.95
N ALA A 259 21.69 24.75 4.87
CA ALA A 259 21.00 25.47 3.82
C ALA A 259 21.63 25.12 2.46
N ALA A 260 20.80 25.09 1.41
CA ALA A 260 21.24 24.83 0.04
C ALA A 260 22.02 23.51 -0.18
N SER A 261 21.74 22.46 0.60
CA SER A 261 22.48 21.19 0.58
C SER A 261 21.84 20.08 -0.25
N PHE A 262 20.58 20.25 -0.70
CA PHE A 262 19.85 19.20 -1.43
C PHE A 262 19.55 19.59 -2.87
N ASP A 263 19.96 18.74 -3.81
CA ASP A 263 19.59 18.88 -5.23
C ASP A 263 18.15 18.40 -5.48
N ALA A 264 17.63 17.54 -4.61
CA ALA A 264 16.23 17.16 -4.61
C ALA A 264 15.69 16.90 -3.20
N VAL A 265 14.45 17.33 -2.96
CA VAL A 265 13.66 16.96 -1.78
C VAL A 265 12.41 16.25 -2.27
N VAL A 266 12.18 15.03 -1.81
CA VAL A 266 11.05 14.18 -2.18
C VAL A 266 10.06 14.10 -1.02
N LEU A 267 8.79 14.35 -1.32
CA LEU A 267 7.63 14.23 -0.43
C LEU A 267 6.57 13.39 -1.13
N ALA A 268 6.81 12.08 -1.24
CA ALA A 268 5.92 11.17 -1.96
C ALA A 268 4.83 10.61 -1.02
N ASP A 269 3.63 11.15 -1.12
CA ASP A 269 2.45 10.86 -0.28
C ASP A 269 2.71 11.19 1.20
N ILE A 270 3.12 12.44 1.45
CA ILE A 270 3.48 12.93 2.78
C ILE A 270 2.59 14.09 3.19
N LEU A 271 2.43 15.09 2.33
CA LEU A 271 1.84 16.39 2.68
C LEU A 271 0.39 16.28 3.17
N GLU A 272 -0.36 15.31 2.66
CA GLU A 272 -1.73 14.98 3.06
C GLU A 272 -1.85 14.38 4.46
N HIS A 273 -0.76 13.82 4.99
CA HIS A 273 -0.68 13.25 6.34
C HIS A 273 -0.29 14.28 7.42
N LEU A 274 0.14 15.47 7.03
CA LEU A 274 0.69 16.47 7.96
C LEU A 274 -0.37 17.36 8.57
N ARG A 275 -0.11 17.84 9.78
CA ARG A 275 -0.94 18.86 10.44
C ARG A 275 -0.70 20.23 9.80
N ASP A 276 0.55 20.56 9.52
CA ASP A 276 0.98 21.82 8.91
C ASP A 276 1.93 21.57 7.71
N PRO A 277 1.40 21.11 6.57
CA PRO A 277 2.21 20.93 5.36
C PRO A 277 2.79 22.24 4.84
N TRP A 278 2.10 23.38 5.03
CA TRP A 278 2.59 24.71 4.63
C TRP A 278 3.87 25.08 5.39
N GLY A 279 3.85 24.95 6.72
CA GLY A 279 5.00 25.22 7.57
C GLY A 279 6.17 24.27 7.30
N LEU A 280 5.91 22.99 7.03
CA LEU A 280 6.97 22.07 6.62
C LEU A 280 7.61 22.51 5.30
N LEU A 281 6.82 22.79 4.27
CA LEU A 281 7.33 23.23 2.96
C LEU A 281 8.19 24.49 3.10
N GLY A 282 7.73 25.48 3.88
CA GLY A 282 8.51 26.70 4.15
C GLY A 282 9.86 26.43 4.83
N ARG A 283 9.97 25.37 5.65
CA ARG A 283 11.24 24.94 6.27
C ARG A 283 12.14 24.15 5.31
N LEU A 284 11.58 23.50 4.29
CA LEU A 284 12.33 22.73 3.30
C LEU A 284 12.87 23.59 2.17
N ALA A 285 12.19 24.69 1.81
CA ALA A 285 12.63 25.59 0.73
C ALA A 285 14.09 26.08 0.87
N PRO A 286 14.55 26.55 2.05
CA PRO A 286 15.94 26.98 2.24
C PRO A 286 16.99 25.85 2.16
N LEU A 287 16.56 24.59 2.24
CA LEU A 287 17.47 23.43 2.16
C LEU A 287 17.78 23.04 0.72
N LEU A 288 16.96 23.47 -0.24
CA LEU A 288 17.22 23.23 -1.65
C LEU A 288 18.41 24.07 -2.14
N ALA A 289 19.31 23.42 -2.88
CA ALA A 289 20.33 24.10 -3.67
C ALA A 289 19.68 25.06 -4.70
N PRO A 290 20.42 26.01 -5.28
CA PRO A 290 19.86 26.96 -6.26
C PRO A 290 19.14 26.30 -7.45
N GLU A 291 19.63 25.15 -7.90
CA GLU A 291 19.00 24.32 -8.94
C GLU A 291 18.24 23.10 -8.39
N GLY A 292 18.04 23.08 -7.07
CA GLY A 292 17.32 22.04 -6.38
C GLY A 292 15.86 21.97 -6.80
N ARG A 293 15.27 20.79 -6.71
CA ARG A 293 13.85 20.56 -6.99
C ARG A 293 13.13 19.92 -5.81
N LEU A 294 11.94 20.41 -5.53
CA LEU A 294 10.94 19.70 -4.74
C LEU A 294 10.16 18.76 -5.67
N ILE A 295 10.07 17.49 -5.31
CA ILE A 295 9.19 16.52 -5.95
C ILE A 295 8.16 16.09 -4.90
N ALA A 296 6.90 16.40 -5.14
CA ALA A 296 5.82 16.06 -4.21
C ALA A 296 4.72 15.29 -4.92
N SER A 297 4.03 14.39 -4.22
CA SER A 297 2.80 13.79 -4.71
C SER A 297 1.63 14.06 -3.79
N LEU A 298 0.46 14.31 -4.39
CA LEU A 298 -0.78 14.58 -3.66
C LEU A 298 -1.94 13.80 -4.27
N PRO A 299 -2.71 13.05 -3.47
CA PRO A 299 -3.92 12.39 -3.92
C PRO A 299 -4.97 13.43 -4.34
N ASN A 300 -5.76 13.09 -5.36
CA ASN A 300 -6.73 14.00 -5.95
C ASN A 300 -8.15 13.69 -5.46
N ILE A 301 -8.71 14.55 -4.62
CA ILE A 301 -10.06 14.36 -4.10
C ILE A 301 -11.17 14.59 -5.13
N ARG A 302 -10.82 15.11 -6.31
CA ARG A 302 -11.73 15.26 -7.44
C ARG A 302 -11.88 13.98 -8.28
N HIS A 303 -11.20 12.89 -7.90
CA HIS A 303 -11.34 11.59 -8.57
C HIS A 303 -12.79 11.08 -8.52
N TRP A 304 -13.26 10.43 -9.59
CA TRP A 304 -14.66 10.04 -9.75
C TRP A 304 -15.18 9.17 -8.61
N SER A 305 -14.35 8.28 -8.05
CA SER A 305 -14.77 7.37 -6.98
C SER A 305 -15.11 8.13 -5.70
N VAL A 306 -14.39 9.21 -5.41
CA VAL A 306 -14.68 10.08 -4.26
C VAL A 306 -15.92 10.92 -4.53
N LEU A 307 -16.05 11.50 -5.72
CA LEU A 307 -17.22 12.27 -6.10
C LEU A 307 -18.50 11.43 -6.08
N GLY A 308 -18.44 10.19 -6.60
CA GLY A 308 -19.55 9.25 -6.57
C GLY A 308 -19.97 8.93 -5.13
N GLY A 309 -19.01 8.57 -4.27
CA GLY A 309 -19.27 8.34 -2.85
C GLY A 309 -19.92 9.56 -2.18
N LEU A 310 -19.36 10.76 -2.39
CA LEU A 310 -19.93 12.01 -1.86
C LEU A 310 -21.38 12.25 -2.30
N LEU A 311 -21.70 12.00 -3.57
CA LEU A 311 -23.06 12.16 -4.11
C LEU A 311 -24.04 11.13 -3.54
N GLU A 312 -23.55 9.95 -3.16
CA GLU A 312 -24.30 8.90 -2.47
C GLU A 312 -24.40 9.14 -0.95
N GLY A 313 -23.74 10.18 -0.42
CA GLY A 313 -23.70 10.49 1.01
C GLY A 313 -22.60 9.77 1.79
N GLU A 314 -21.66 9.15 1.08
CA GLU A 314 -20.58 8.33 1.63
C GLU A 314 -19.25 9.11 1.74
N TRP A 315 -18.60 8.97 2.90
CA TRP A 315 -17.24 9.45 3.15
C TRP A 315 -16.47 8.40 3.97
N THR A 316 -16.15 7.29 3.31
CA THR A 316 -15.54 6.14 3.98
C THR A 316 -14.02 6.24 3.92
N TYR A 317 -13.40 6.41 5.09
CA TYR A 317 -11.95 6.32 5.22
C TYR A 317 -11.44 4.89 5.00
N LEU A 318 -10.24 4.78 4.47
CA LEU A 318 -9.62 3.54 4.02
C LEU A 318 -8.22 3.38 4.60
N PRO A 319 -7.60 2.20 4.56
CA PRO A 319 -6.23 2.04 5.02
C PRO A 319 -5.14 2.45 4.01
N ALA A 320 -5.54 2.70 2.75
CA ALA A 320 -4.72 3.27 1.69
C ALA A 320 -5.62 3.87 0.60
N GLY A 321 -5.04 4.68 -0.29
CA GLY A 321 -5.72 5.34 -1.41
C GLY A 321 -6.08 6.79 -1.10
N ILE A 322 -6.92 7.39 -1.94
CA ILE A 322 -7.24 8.83 -1.87
C ILE A 322 -7.87 9.25 -0.53
N LEU A 323 -8.70 8.39 0.05
CA LEU A 323 -9.33 8.58 1.36
C LEU A 323 -8.65 7.75 2.46
N ASP A 324 -7.33 7.64 2.45
CA ASP A 324 -6.59 7.03 3.56
C ASP A 324 -6.96 7.72 4.89
N HIS A 325 -7.22 6.94 5.94
CA HIS A 325 -7.58 7.41 7.28
C HIS A 325 -6.49 8.25 7.94
N GLY A 326 -5.24 8.14 7.49
CA GLY A 326 -4.14 8.99 7.88
C GLY A 326 -4.17 10.36 7.19
N HIS A 327 -4.99 10.59 6.16
CA HIS A 327 -5.06 11.88 5.48
C HIS A 327 -5.78 12.89 6.38
N LEU A 328 -5.04 13.93 6.78
CA LEU A 328 -5.54 15.08 7.52
C LEU A 328 -5.91 16.24 6.59
N ARG A 329 -5.42 16.21 5.35
CA ARG A 329 -5.61 17.24 4.34
C ARG A 329 -5.99 16.60 3.01
N PHE A 330 -6.80 17.31 2.24
CA PHE A 330 -7.29 16.82 0.96
C PHE A 330 -7.13 17.90 -0.11
N PHE A 331 -6.69 17.49 -1.29
CA PHE A 331 -6.32 18.43 -2.34
C PHE A 331 -6.99 18.06 -3.67
N THR A 332 -7.41 19.09 -4.39
CA THR A 332 -7.54 19.08 -5.85
C THR A 332 -6.23 19.54 -6.48
N ARG A 333 -6.10 19.39 -7.80
CA ARG A 333 -4.97 19.92 -8.58
C ARG A 333 -4.65 21.39 -8.23
N THR A 334 -5.69 22.22 -8.19
CA THR A 334 -5.60 23.66 -7.90
C THR A 334 -5.12 23.93 -6.48
N SER A 335 -5.72 23.29 -5.48
CA SER A 335 -5.32 23.50 -4.08
C SER A 335 -3.94 22.93 -3.77
N GLY A 336 -3.51 21.85 -4.43
CA GLY A 336 -2.15 21.30 -4.30
C GLY A 336 -1.09 22.25 -4.88
N ARG A 337 -1.38 22.87 -6.03
CA ARG A 337 -0.54 23.96 -6.57
C ARG A 337 -0.47 25.12 -5.57
N ALA A 338 -1.61 25.57 -5.06
CA ALA A 338 -1.68 26.69 -4.13
C ALA A 338 -0.92 26.42 -2.81
N LEU A 339 -1.01 25.19 -2.27
CA LEU A 339 -0.22 24.75 -1.12
C LEU A 339 1.28 24.96 -1.38
N ILE A 340 1.78 24.44 -2.51
CA ILE A 340 3.22 24.50 -2.83
C ILE A 340 3.67 25.93 -3.09
N GLU A 341 2.91 26.70 -3.88
CA GLU A 341 3.27 28.07 -4.25
C GLU A 341 3.23 29.03 -3.07
N SER A 342 2.23 28.91 -2.18
CA SER A 342 2.13 29.73 -0.98
C SER A 342 3.25 29.47 0.03
N ALA A 343 3.93 28.33 -0.06
CA ALA A 343 5.02 27.94 0.82
C ALA A 343 6.42 28.36 0.30
N GLY A 344 6.48 29.27 -0.69
CA GLY A 344 7.74 29.81 -1.19
C GLY A 344 8.37 28.96 -2.30
N PHE A 345 7.57 28.23 -3.06
CA PHE A 345 8.00 27.52 -4.25
C PHE A 345 7.33 28.05 -5.51
N ARG A 346 7.89 27.75 -6.67
CA ARG A 346 7.26 27.92 -7.98
C ARG A 346 7.06 26.55 -8.61
N VAL A 347 5.80 26.17 -8.85
CA VAL A 347 5.47 24.90 -9.51
C VAL A 347 5.84 24.98 -11.00
N MET A 348 6.77 24.14 -11.40
CA MET A 348 7.32 24.06 -12.76
C MET A 348 6.56 23.06 -13.63
N GLN A 349 6.12 21.95 -13.03
CA GLN A 349 5.48 20.84 -13.74
C GLN A 349 4.45 20.15 -12.83
N ILE A 350 3.37 19.66 -13.43
CA ILE A 350 2.35 18.82 -12.77
C ILE A 350 2.06 17.62 -13.67
N GLU A 351 2.40 16.42 -13.23
CA GLU A 351 2.15 15.17 -13.94
C GLU A 351 0.97 14.39 -13.31
N PRO A 352 -0.05 14.01 -14.09
CA PRO A 352 -1.18 13.23 -13.58
C PRO A 352 -0.89 11.71 -13.58
N ILE A 353 -1.17 11.04 -12.46
CA ILE A 353 -1.24 9.58 -12.39
C ILE A 353 -2.69 9.13 -12.60
N ARG A 354 -2.94 8.47 -13.72
CA ARG A 354 -4.30 8.11 -14.15
C ARG A 354 -4.67 6.69 -13.76
N SER A 355 -5.92 6.51 -13.36
CA SER A 355 -6.56 5.20 -13.21
C SER A 355 -7.25 4.80 -14.50
N ALA A 356 -7.37 3.49 -14.75
CA ALA A 356 -8.18 2.97 -15.84
C ALA A 356 -9.66 2.92 -15.42
N GLY A 357 -10.57 2.88 -16.40
CA GLY A 357 -11.97 2.50 -16.18
C GLY A 357 -12.84 3.53 -15.46
N ILE A 358 -12.73 4.82 -15.77
CA ILE A 358 -13.67 5.83 -15.26
C ILE A 358 -15.04 5.75 -15.96
N PRO A 359 -16.15 6.02 -15.25
CA PRO A 359 -17.47 6.11 -15.86
C PRO A 359 -17.60 7.33 -16.79
N ASP A 360 -18.58 7.32 -17.68
CA ASP A 360 -18.95 8.51 -18.45
C ASP A 360 -19.55 9.57 -17.53
N LEU A 361 -18.82 10.67 -17.35
CA LEU A 361 -19.22 11.79 -16.50
C LEU A 361 -19.96 12.90 -17.26
N THR A 362 -20.23 12.72 -18.56
CA THR A 362 -20.94 13.71 -19.37
C THR A 362 -22.29 14.14 -18.76
N PRO A 363 -23.14 13.21 -18.26
CA PRO A 363 -24.39 13.61 -17.62
C PRO A 363 -24.19 14.48 -16.37
N LEU A 364 -23.16 14.18 -15.56
CA LEU A 364 -22.84 14.98 -14.38
C LEU A 364 -22.37 16.39 -14.78
N VAL A 365 -21.56 16.50 -15.83
CA VAL A 365 -21.10 17.79 -16.37
C VAL A 365 -22.27 18.66 -16.81
N GLU A 366 -23.28 18.08 -17.47
CA GLU A 366 -24.48 18.80 -17.91
C GLU A 366 -25.28 19.35 -16.73
N VAL A 367 -25.49 18.54 -15.68
CA VAL A 367 -26.14 18.99 -14.44
C VAL A 367 -25.36 20.13 -13.80
N CYS A 368 -24.03 19.99 -13.65
CA CYS A 368 -23.19 21.04 -13.07
C CYS A 368 -23.22 22.35 -13.88
N ARG A 369 -23.24 22.27 -15.21
CA ARG A 369 -23.38 23.47 -16.08
C ARG A 369 -24.76 24.13 -15.92
N GLY A 370 -25.82 23.33 -15.76
CA GLY A 370 -27.16 23.84 -15.42
C GLY A 370 -27.17 24.62 -14.10
N LEU A 371 -26.29 24.25 -13.16
CA LEU A 371 -26.06 24.95 -11.89
C LEU A 371 -25.04 26.11 -11.99
N SER A 372 -24.58 26.46 -13.20
CA SER A 372 -23.56 27.49 -13.43
C SER A 372 -22.20 27.24 -12.75
N LEU A 373 -21.84 25.98 -12.52
CA LEU A 373 -20.52 25.59 -12.02
C LEU A 373 -19.53 25.43 -13.17
N ASP A 374 -18.32 25.97 -13.03
CA ASP A 374 -17.23 25.69 -13.96
C ASP A 374 -16.65 24.30 -13.68
N VAL A 375 -17.06 23.34 -14.52
CA VAL A 375 -16.60 21.95 -14.50
C VAL A 375 -15.82 21.58 -15.75
N SER A 376 -15.24 22.57 -16.44
CA SER A 376 -14.51 22.39 -17.70
C SER A 376 -13.39 21.34 -17.62
N THR A 377 -12.72 21.23 -16.47
CA THR A 377 -11.65 20.25 -16.24
C THR A 377 -12.11 18.97 -15.53
N LEU A 378 -13.41 18.83 -15.18
CA LEU A 378 -13.89 17.73 -14.34
C LEU A 378 -13.60 16.35 -14.93
N VAL A 379 -13.90 16.14 -16.21
CA VAL A 379 -13.72 14.83 -16.87
C VAL A 379 -12.26 14.42 -16.87
N GLU A 380 -11.37 15.37 -17.17
CA GLU A 380 -9.93 15.12 -17.21
C GLU A 380 -9.38 14.77 -15.82
N GLU A 381 -9.74 15.57 -14.80
CA GLU A 381 -9.23 15.43 -13.44
C GLU A 381 -9.87 14.26 -12.69
N ALA A 382 -11.11 13.89 -12.99
CA ALA A 382 -11.79 12.79 -12.33
C ALA A 382 -11.19 11.42 -12.66
N GLY A 383 -10.42 11.30 -13.74
CA GLY A 383 -9.58 10.13 -14.05
C GLY A 383 -8.15 10.21 -13.55
N VAL A 384 -7.81 11.21 -12.73
CA VAL A 384 -6.51 11.34 -12.08
C VAL A 384 -6.64 10.95 -10.62
N THR A 385 -5.85 9.96 -10.21
CA THR A 385 -5.79 9.50 -8.81
C THR A 385 -4.89 10.39 -7.96
N GLN A 386 -3.80 10.87 -8.56
CA GLN A 386 -2.73 11.58 -7.87
C GLN A 386 -2.04 12.53 -8.84
N TYR A 387 -1.57 13.67 -8.33
CA TYR A 387 -0.74 14.60 -9.06
C TYR A 387 0.67 14.59 -8.50
N LEU A 388 1.67 14.48 -9.38
CA LEU A 388 3.07 14.70 -9.06
C LEU A 388 3.44 16.13 -9.41
N TYR A 389 4.07 16.84 -8.49
CA TYR A 389 4.50 18.23 -8.65
C TYR A 389 6.02 18.29 -8.65
N VAL A 390 6.58 19.02 -9.62
CA VAL A 390 7.98 19.45 -9.59
C VAL A 390 7.99 20.96 -9.38
N ALA A 391 8.68 21.41 -8.33
CA ALA A 391 8.78 22.82 -7.99
C ALA A 391 10.22 23.23 -7.67
N ALA A 392 10.53 24.51 -7.86
CA ALA A 392 11.79 25.11 -7.43
C ALA A 392 11.53 26.12 -6.32
N ALA A 393 12.50 26.39 -5.45
CA ALA A 393 12.37 27.48 -4.48
C ALA A 393 12.11 28.81 -5.21
N ALA A 394 11.17 29.60 -4.72
CA ALA A 394 10.93 30.95 -5.23
C ALA A 394 12.09 31.86 -4.80
N GLN A 395 12.61 32.65 -5.74
CA GLN A 395 13.68 33.62 -5.49
C GLN A 395 13.18 34.85 -4.75
#